data_AF-A0A3M1Y4A6-F1
#
_entry.id   AF-A0A3M1Y4A6-F1
#
_cell.length_a   1.000
_cell.length_b   1.000
_cell.length_c   1.000
_cell.angle_alpha   90.00
_cell.angle_beta   90.00
_cell.angle_gamma   90.00
#
_symmetry.space_group_name_H-M   'P 1'
#
loop_
_entity.id
_entity.type
_entity.pdbx_description
1 polymer ?
#
loop_
_entity_poly.entity_id
_entity_poly.type
_entity_poly.pdbx_seq_one_letter_code
_entity_poly.pdbx_strand_id
1 'polypeptide(L)'
;MDWFSNNLDNIANIIQIVTFVTSIFIWIQTTKINRAVRLESSRQNKQVSIRLTNGNEYYELPVKLRGSEVSRAEILGRIGMIPINPDKKLGDRGFLITYTSGEAFMRRINEILDATQDTILEIPCKNEEYNQFNFPS
;
A
#
# COMPACT_ATOMS: atom_id res chain seq x y z
N MET A 1 -66.87 -5.54 -7.59
CA MET A 1 -65.50 -6.01 -7.29
C MET A 1 -64.47 -4.89 -7.45
N ASP A 2 -64.87 -3.73 -7.97
CA ASP A 2 -63.98 -2.66 -8.45
C ASP A 2 -63.29 -1.84 -7.33
N TRP A 3 -63.83 -1.88 -6.11
CA TRP A 3 -63.20 -1.20 -4.95
C TRP A 3 -61.91 -1.88 -4.49
N PHE A 4 -61.83 -3.22 -4.57
CA PHE A 4 -60.63 -3.96 -4.18
C PHE A 4 -59.52 -3.84 -5.24
N SER A 5 -59.86 -3.84 -6.53
CA SER A 5 -58.88 -3.66 -7.62
C SER A 5 -58.24 -2.27 -7.58
N ASN A 6 -59.04 -1.20 -7.41
CA ASN A 6 -58.52 0.17 -7.37
C ASN A 6 -57.57 0.40 -6.18
N ASN A 7 -57.80 -0.23 -5.03
CA ASN A 7 -56.90 -0.14 -3.87
C ASN A 7 -55.60 -0.93 -4.08
N LEU A 8 -55.67 -2.11 -4.72
CA LEU A 8 -54.49 -2.90 -5.07
C LEU A 8 -53.60 -2.18 -6.09
N ASP A 9 -54.21 -1.53 -7.09
CA ASP A 9 -53.49 -0.75 -8.10
C ASP A 9 -52.79 0.47 -7.48
N ASN A 10 -53.43 1.15 -6.52
CA ASN A 10 -52.81 2.25 -5.78
C ASN A 10 -51.62 1.78 -4.92
N ILE A 11 -51.76 0.64 -4.23
CA ILE A 11 -50.67 0.04 -3.45
C ILE A 11 -49.51 -0.36 -4.38
N ALA A 12 -49.81 -0.98 -5.52
CA ALA A 12 -48.81 -1.35 -6.51
C ALA A 12 -48.07 -0.13 -7.05
N ASN A 13 -48.78 0.96 -7.35
CA ASN A 13 -48.17 2.23 -7.78
C ASN A 13 -47.24 2.81 -6.72
N ILE A 14 -47.64 2.79 -5.44
CA ILE A 14 -46.79 3.25 -4.33
C ILE A 14 -45.53 2.40 -4.22
N ILE A 15 -45.65 1.06 -4.28
CA ILE A 15 -44.51 0.14 -4.23
C ILE A 15 -43.55 0.39 -5.40
N GLN A 16 -44.07 0.59 -6.61
CA GLN A 16 -43.26 0.89 -7.78
C GLN A 16 -42.48 2.21 -7.62
N ILE A 17 -43.14 3.26 -7.12
CA ILE A 17 -42.50 4.55 -6.86
C ILE A 17 -41.40 4.41 -5.80
N VAL A 18 -41.68 3.72 -4.68
CA VAL A 18 -40.69 3.50 -3.62
C VAL A 18 -39.50 2.68 -4.13
N THR A 19 -39.76 1.63 -4.91
CA THR A 19 -38.71 0.79 -5.50
C THR A 19 -37.86 1.58 -6.48
N PHE A 20 -38.47 2.45 -7.29
CA PHE A 20 -37.77 3.32 -8.22
C PHE A 20 -36.87 4.32 -7.50
N VAL A 21 -37.39 5.01 -6.48
CA VAL A 21 -36.62 6.00 -5.69
C VAL A 21 -35.45 5.34 -4.96
N THR A 22 -35.68 4.18 -4.32
CA THR A 22 -34.62 3.43 -3.62
C THR A 22 -33.55 2.93 -4.58
N SER A 23 -33.93 2.47 -5.79
CA SER A 23 -32.97 2.04 -6.81
C SER A 23 -32.05 3.17 -7.28
N ILE A 24 -32.60 4.37 -7.50
CA ILE A 24 -31.81 5.56 -7.85
C ILE A 24 -30.84 5.91 -6.73
N PHE A 25 -31.32 5.89 -5.48
CA PHE A 25 -30.48 6.19 -4.32
C PHE A 25 -29.32 5.19 -4.18
N ILE A 26 -29.61 3.90 -4.33
CA ILE A 26 -28.60 2.83 -4.30
C ILE A 26 -27.57 3.02 -5.41
N TRP A 27 -28.00 3.37 -6.63
CA TRP A 27 -27.09 3.59 -7.75
C TRP A 27 -26.13 4.76 -7.51
N ILE A 28 -26.63 5.88 -6.97
CA ILE A 28 -25.81 7.04 -6.63
C ILE A 28 -24.77 6.67 -5.58
N GLN A 29 -25.17 5.97 -4.51
CA GLN A 29 -24.25 5.56 -3.44
C GLN A 29 -23.22 4.55 -3.93
N THR A 30 -23.64 3.54 -4.70
CA THR A 30 -22.75 2.54 -5.29
C THR A 30 -21.69 3.18 -6.18
N THR A 31 -22.06 4.20 -6.95
CA THR A 31 -21.13 4.94 -7.80
C THR A 31 -20.04 5.65 -7.00
N LYS A 32 -20.37 6.21 -5.83
CA LYS A 32 -19.39 6.82 -4.92
C LYS A 32 -18.46 5.77 -4.30
N ILE A 33 -19.02 4.66 -3.83
CA ILE A 33 -18.26 3.55 -3.23
C ILE A 33 -17.26 2.99 -4.25
N ASN A 34 -17.70 2.76 -5.49
CA ASN A 34 -16.83 2.25 -6.56
C ASN A 34 -15.64 3.16 -6.84
N ARG A 35 -15.80 4.49 -6.71
CA ARG A 35 -14.67 5.44 -6.84
C ARG A 35 -13.67 5.28 -5.69
N ALA A 36 -14.16 5.18 -4.45
CA ALA A 36 -13.31 4.97 -3.29
C ALA A 36 -12.55 3.64 -3.36
N VAL A 37 -13.25 2.55 -3.73
CA VAL A 37 -12.65 1.22 -3.93
C VAL A 37 -11.58 1.24 -5.02
N ARG A 38 -11.81 1.95 -6.13
CA ARG A 38 -10.80 2.09 -7.19
C ARG A 38 -9.56 2.82 -6.70
N LEU A 39 -9.73 3.94 -5.99
CA LEU A 39 -8.60 4.70 -5.45
C LEU A 39 -7.79 3.88 -4.45
N GLU A 40 -8.48 3.17 -3.55
CA GLU A 40 -7.83 2.32 -2.55
C GLU A 40 -7.12 1.13 -3.22
N SER A 41 -7.75 0.50 -4.22
CA SER A 41 -7.13 -0.54 -5.03
C SER A 41 -5.88 -0.03 -5.76
N SER A 42 -5.87 1.22 -6.24
CA SER A 42 -4.68 1.83 -6.83
C SER A 42 -3.57 2.04 -5.80
N ARG A 43 -3.89 2.52 -4.59
CA ARG A 43 -2.91 2.67 -3.50
C ARG A 43 -2.30 1.34 -3.08
N GLN A 44 -3.10 0.29 -3.02
CA GLN A 44 -2.65 -1.04 -2.60
C GLN A 44 -1.83 -1.75 -3.67
N ASN A 45 -2.15 -1.58 -4.96
CA ASN A 45 -1.48 -2.28 -6.06
C ASN A 45 -0.31 -1.53 -6.70
N LYS A 46 -0.01 -0.30 -6.27
CA LYS A 46 1.18 0.43 -6.72
C LYS A 46 2.45 -0.36 -6.41
N GLN A 47 3.48 -0.17 -7.21
CA GLN A 47 4.79 -0.76 -6.99
C GLN A 47 5.67 0.15 -6.15
N VAL A 48 6.35 -0.44 -5.18
CA VAL A 48 7.31 0.23 -4.32
C VAL A 48 8.67 -0.46 -4.47
N SER A 49 9.61 0.23 -5.10
CA SER A 49 11.02 -0.18 -5.14
C SER A 49 11.72 0.24 -3.86
N ILE A 50 12.64 -0.58 -3.36
CA ILE A 50 13.46 -0.24 -2.18
C ILE A 50 14.89 0.00 -2.66
N ARG A 51 15.48 1.11 -2.22
CA ARG A 51 16.84 1.49 -2.57
C ARG A 51 17.64 1.83 -1.33
N LEU A 52 18.75 1.15 -1.11
CA LEU A 52 19.76 1.55 -0.14
C LEU A 52 20.65 2.59 -0.79
N THR A 53 20.83 3.75 -0.17
CA THR A 53 21.64 4.85 -0.74
C THR A 53 22.81 5.20 0.18
N ASN A 54 23.96 5.52 -0.42
CA ASN A 54 25.15 5.96 0.28
C ASN A 54 25.88 7.03 -0.56
N GLY A 55 25.56 8.30 -0.31
CA GLY A 55 26.04 9.39 -1.15
C GLY A 55 25.51 9.26 -2.59
N ASN A 56 26.42 9.07 -3.55
CA ASN A 56 26.07 8.89 -4.97
C ASN A 56 25.86 7.42 -5.37
N GLU A 57 26.21 6.48 -4.49
CA GLU A 57 26.01 5.05 -4.73
C GLU A 57 24.64 4.62 -4.26
N TYR A 58 24.06 3.65 -4.96
CA TYR A 58 22.83 3.03 -4.52
C TYR A 58 22.76 1.57 -4.96
N TYR A 59 22.05 0.79 -4.16
CA TYR A 59 21.66 -0.56 -4.48
C TYR A 59 20.14 -0.66 -4.43
N GLU A 60 19.52 -0.97 -5.57
CA GLU A 60 18.09 -1.23 -5.65
C GLU A 60 17.85 -2.73 -5.42
N LEU A 61 16.95 -3.04 -4.48
CA LEU A 61 16.59 -4.42 -4.20
C LEU A 61 15.88 -5.02 -5.43
N PRO A 62 16.16 -6.27 -5.79
CA PRO A 62 15.66 -6.89 -7.03
C PRO A 62 14.14 -7.20 -6.99
N VAL A 63 13.49 -6.98 -5.85
CA VAL A 63 12.06 -7.26 -5.65
C VAL A 63 11.34 -5.96 -5.31
N LYS A 64 10.26 -5.70 -6.04
CA LYS A 64 9.33 -4.61 -5.76
C LYS A 64 8.21 -5.11 -4.84
N LEU A 65 7.83 -4.28 -3.88
CA LEU A 65 6.68 -4.54 -3.01
C LEU A 65 5.41 -3.93 -3.62
N ARG A 66 4.25 -4.50 -3.29
CA ARG A 66 2.98 -3.81 -3.47
C ARG A 66 2.78 -2.80 -2.35
N GLY A 67 2.02 -1.73 -2.61
CA GLY A 67 1.61 -0.77 -1.60
C GLY A 67 0.99 -1.42 -0.35
N SER A 68 0.20 -2.48 -0.53
CA SER A 68 -0.40 -3.26 0.57
C SER A 68 0.59 -4.06 1.42
N GLU A 69 1.79 -4.33 0.89
CA GLU A 69 2.84 -5.13 1.55
C GLU A 69 3.86 -4.24 2.28
N VAL A 70 3.82 -2.92 2.04
CA VAL A 70 4.76 -1.97 2.65
C VAL A 70 4.55 -1.94 4.16
N SER A 71 5.48 -2.58 4.86
CA SER A 71 5.59 -2.53 6.30
C SER A 71 7.06 -2.52 6.70
N ARG A 72 7.35 -1.97 7.88
CA ARG A 72 8.72 -1.98 8.43
C ARG A 72 9.28 -3.41 8.49
N ALA A 73 8.48 -4.38 8.93
CA ALA A 73 8.90 -5.76 9.04
C ALA A 73 9.24 -6.36 7.67
N GLU A 74 8.40 -6.13 6.66
CA GLU A 74 8.65 -6.62 5.30
C GLU A 74 9.91 -5.99 4.70
N ILE A 75 10.05 -4.67 4.80
CA ILE A 75 11.23 -3.95 4.30
C ILE A 75 12.51 -4.48 4.96
N LEU A 76 12.50 -4.63 6.29
CA LEU A 76 13.64 -5.20 7.02
C LEU A 76 13.89 -6.66 6.64
N GLY A 77 12.85 -7.46 6.44
CA GLY A 77 12.96 -8.83 5.97
C GLY A 77 13.67 -8.90 4.61
N ARG A 78 13.28 -8.05 3.66
CA ARG A 78 13.91 -7.97 2.32
C ARG A 78 15.35 -7.52 2.38
N ILE A 79 15.67 -6.52 3.20
CA ILE A 79 17.05 -6.08 3.40
C ILE A 79 17.88 -7.19 4.05
N GLY A 80 17.31 -7.92 5.01
CA GLY A 80 17.97 -9.05 5.67
C GLY A 80 18.28 -10.24 4.77
N MET A 81 17.69 -10.29 3.57
CA MET A 81 18.03 -11.29 2.56
C MET A 81 19.27 -10.92 1.73
N ILE A 82 19.74 -9.68 1.83
CA ILE A 82 20.95 -9.25 1.12
C ILE A 82 22.14 -9.97 1.77
N PRO A 83 22.99 -10.67 0.99
CA PRO A 83 24.16 -11.34 1.53
C PRO A 83 25.05 -10.36 2.28
N ILE A 84 25.65 -10.83 3.37
CA ILE A 84 26.56 -10.03 4.19
C ILE A 84 27.99 -10.24 3.69
N ASN A 85 28.80 -9.19 3.74
CA ASN A 85 30.20 -9.29 3.38
C ASN A 85 30.93 -10.23 4.36
N PRO A 86 31.63 -11.29 3.88
CA PRO A 86 32.31 -12.25 4.75
C PRO A 86 33.37 -11.64 5.67
N ASP A 87 33.94 -10.49 5.28
CA ASP A 87 34.94 -9.77 6.07
C ASP A 87 34.33 -8.96 7.23
N LYS A 88 33.00 -8.86 7.27
CA LYS A 88 32.26 -8.11 8.28
C LYS A 88 31.67 -9.06 9.31
N LYS A 89 32.22 -9.03 10.53
CA LYS A 89 31.60 -9.70 11.68
C LYS A 89 30.36 -8.91 12.10
N LEU A 90 29.19 -9.40 11.71
CA LEU A 90 27.97 -9.01 12.40
C LEU A 90 27.96 -9.72 13.76
N GLY A 91 27.66 -8.98 14.83
CA GLY A 91 27.40 -9.62 16.12
C GLY A 91 26.09 -10.43 16.08
N ASP A 92 25.69 -10.95 17.24
CA ASP A 92 24.47 -11.77 17.39
C ASP A 92 23.16 -11.11 16.92
N ARG A 93 23.19 -9.80 16.64
CA ARG A 93 22.03 -8.97 16.26
C ARG A 93 21.79 -8.89 14.75
N GLY A 94 22.66 -9.45 13.91
CA GLY A 94 22.53 -9.34 12.45
C GLY A 94 22.88 -7.95 11.91
N PHE A 95 22.34 -7.59 10.74
CA PHE A 95 22.59 -6.29 10.09
C PHE A 95 21.95 -5.14 10.86
N LEU A 96 22.52 -3.93 10.76
CA LEU A 96 21.96 -2.73 11.37
C LEU A 96 21.96 -1.57 10.37
N ILE A 97 20.79 -0.93 10.22
CA ILE A 97 20.63 0.33 9.48
C ILE A 97 19.90 1.30 10.40
N THR A 98 20.61 2.35 10.84
CA THR A 98 20.11 3.31 11.83
C THR A 98 18.80 3.98 11.39
N TYR A 99 18.70 4.33 10.10
CA TYR A 99 17.53 5.01 9.54
C TYR A 99 16.23 4.22 9.76
N THR A 100 16.26 2.90 9.60
CA THR A 100 15.07 2.03 9.67
C THR A 100 14.45 1.94 11.06
N SER A 101 15.13 2.45 12.10
CA SER A 101 14.63 2.52 13.48
C SER A 101 14.13 3.90 13.88
N GLY A 102 14.30 4.91 13.02
CA GLY A 102 13.90 6.28 13.31
C GLY A 102 12.48 6.62 12.89
N GLU A 103 11.94 7.69 13.46
CA GLU A 103 10.63 8.25 13.06
C GLU A 103 10.60 8.73 11.61
N ALA A 104 11.74 9.19 11.08
CA ALA A 104 11.87 9.61 9.69
C ALA A 104 11.50 8.48 8.72
N PHE A 105 11.90 7.24 9.03
CA PHE A 105 11.56 6.06 8.24
C PHE A 105 10.06 5.73 8.33
N MET A 106 9.47 5.78 9.53
CA MET A 106 8.03 5.55 9.69
C MET A 106 7.19 6.59 8.96
N ARG A 107 7.60 7.86 9.00
CA ARG A 107 6.97 8.94 8.23
C ARG A 107 7.04 8.65 6.74
N ARG A 108 8.21 8.24 6.25
CA ARG A 108 8.41 7.91 4.84
C ARG A 108 7.55 6.71 4.39
N ILE A 109 7.42 5.69 5.24
CA ILE A 109 6.48 4.57 4.99
C ILE A 109 5.05 5.09 4.86
N ASN A 110 4.59 5.95 5.76
CA ASN A 110 3.22 6.48 5.72
C ASN A 110 2.98 7.33 4.45
N GLU A 111 3.92 8.19 4.07
CA GLU A 111 3.86 8.94 2.81
C GLU A 111 3.74 8.00 1.60
N ILE A 112 4.52 6.92 1.60
CA ILE A 112 4.45 5.91 0.55
C ILE A 112 3.08 5.24 0.58
N LEU A 113 2.54 4.85 1.73
CA LEU A 113 1.22 4.21 1.85
C LEU A 113 0.10 5.11 1.30
N ASP A 114 0.18 6.41 1.53
CA ASP A 114 -0.83 7.39 1.07
C ASP A 114 -0.75 7.70 -0.44
N ALA A 115 0.43 7.54 -1.04
CA ALA A 115 0.66 7.78 -2.46
C ALA A 115 -0.20 6.85 -3.35
N THR A 116 -0.64 7.33 -4.50
CA THR A 116 -1.44 6.53 -5.46
C THR A 116 -0.62 5.98 -6.62
N GLN A 117 0.64 6.36 -6.70
CA GLN A 117 1.53 6.10 -7.82
C GLN A 117 2.78 5.34 -7.35
N ASP A 118 3.43 4.67 -8.29
CA ASP A 118 4.64 3.90 -8.02
C ASP A 118 5.71 4.81 -7.41
N THR A 119 6.41 4.30 -6.39
CA THR A 119 7.30 5.10 -5.56
C THR A 119 8.58 4.35 -5.25
N ILE A 120 9.66 5.08 -4.97
CA ILE A 120 10.91 4.52 -4.47
C ILE A 120 11.05 4.88 -2.98
N LEU A 121 11.23 3.85 -2.15
CA LEU A 121 11.65 4.00 -0.77
C LEU A 121 13.18 4.06 -0.72
N GLU A 122 13.71 5.26 -0.57
CA GLU A 122 15.13 5.47 -0.34
C GLU A 122 15.46 5.33 1.14
N ILE A 123 16.45 4.49 1.43
CA ILE A 123 16.94 4.18 2.76
C ILE A 123 18.39 4.65 2.83
N PRO A 124 18.63 5.88 3.33
CA PRO A 124 19.97 6.39 3.48
C PRO A 124 20.74 5.55 4.50
N CYS A 125 21.89 5.08 4.07
CA CYS A 125 22.83 4.29 4.85
C CYS A 125 24.10 5.09 5.05
N LYS A 126 24.72 4.94 6.22
CA LYS A 126 26.12 5.36 6.41
C LYS A 126 27.04 4.41 5.63
N ASN A 127 28.25 4.86 5.30
CA ASN A 127 29.27 4.03 4.64
C ASN A 127 29.45 2.65 5.29
N GLU A 128 29.53 2.59 6.62
CA GLU A 128 29.71 1.33 7.35
C GLU A 128 28.49 0.41 7.23
N GLU A 129 27.29 0.98 7.22
CA GLU A 129 26.03 0.24 7.08
C GLU A 129 25.82 -0.25 5.64
N TYR A 130 26.24 0.53 4.65
CA TYR A 130 26.13 0.14 3.25
C TYR A 130 27.13 -0.96 2.91
N ASN A 131 28.38 -0.81 3.35
CA ASN A 131 29.48 -1.74 3.07
C ASN A 131 29.43 -3.03 3.91
N GLN A 132 28.42 -3.19 4.78
CA GLN A 132 28.19 -4.45 5.49
C GLN A 132 27.63 -5.54 4.57
N PHE A 133 26.99 -5.13 3.48
CA PHE A 133 26.37 -6.03 2.51
C PHE A 133 27.33 -6.37 1.37
N ASN A 134 27.19 -7.57 0.84
CA ASN A 134 27.80 -8.01 -0.39
C ASN A 134 26.74 -7.94 -1.49
N PHE A 135 26.68 -6.80 -2.17
CA PHE A 135 25.72 -6.59 -3.25
C PHE A 135 26.07 -7.47 -4.45
N PRO A 136 25.14 -8.31 -4.94
CA PRO A 136 25.37 -9.05 -6.17
C PRO A 136 25.56 -8.06 -7.31
N SER A 137 26.66 -8.25 -8.04
CA SER A 137 27.04 -7.51 -9.24
C SER A 137 26.08 -7.76 -10.41
#